data_AF-A0AB37Q4U9-F1
#
_entry.id   AF-A0AB37Q4U9-F1
#
_cell.length_a   1.000
_cell.length_b   1.000
_cell.length_c   1.000
_cell.angle_alpha   90.00
_cell.angle_beta   90.00
_cell.angle_gamma   90.00
#
_symmetry.space_group_name_H-M   'P 1'
#
loop_
_entity.id
_entity.type
_entity.pdbx_description
1 polymer ?
#
loop_
_entity_poly.entity_id
_entity_poly.type
_entity_poly.pdbx_seq_one_letter_code
_entity_poly.pdbx_strand_id
1 'polypeptide(L)'
;WQSAHEHKIQIAQTVTTLCGAESEPEKLPASVRGDALLTHQYLSDVEAYFEQCILEEAQISSSSVPGDFLLLPDMFKSLDLRKAIEARYGSAPSEHGLQAWKDRHKWRREVDLSGARQYLLQHLPTGDKLLQQVRDTQSDFQHWATHLGTEPLKLFIDTTNPKSLLYLQMIMLNLQIIYAQDDAATAWLAEQETNTSSLFGTLRYGFSPALKHALHQEADALLNGLGDVTNLATRIGELNGALNHQGFVDKPWMKALKQPVQDTFKALGELARGAGKATLE
;
A
#
# COMPACT_ATOMS: atom_id res chain seq x y z
N TRP A 1 13.44 2.28 6.75
CA TRP A 1 12.41 2.86 7.63
C TRP A 1 11.35 1.83 7.97
N GLN A 2 10.68 1.24 6.98
CA GLN A 2 9.65 0.21 7.17
C GLN A 2 10.09 -0.93 8.09
N SER A 3 11.19 -1.64 7.76
CA SER A 3 11.75 -2.70 8.62
C SER A 3 12.04 -2.28 10.08
N ALA A 4 12.34 -1.00 10.34
CA ALA A 4 12.65 -0.52 11.69
C ALA A 4 11.41 -0.09 12.48
N HIS A 5 10.36 0.42 11.81
CA HIS A 5 9.24 1.09 12.47
C HIS A 5 7.87 0.46 12.21
N GLU A 6 7.66 -0.26 11.11
CA GLU A 6 6.35 -0.79 10.70
C GLU A 6 5.70 -1.66 11.76
N HIS A 7 6.40 -2.69 12.23
CA HIS A 7 5.89 -3.59 13.26
C HIS A 7 5.56 -2.84 14.57
N LYS A 8 6.41 -1.88 14.95
CA LYS A 8 6.19 -1.06 16.15
C LYS A 8 4.98 -0.12 15.99
N ILE A 9 4.78 0.43 14.79
CA ILE A 9 3.60 1.24 14.45
C ILE A 9 2.34 0.39 14.50
N GLN A 10 2.34 -0.81 13.92
CA GLN A 10 1.20 -1.73 13.96
C GLN A 10 0.82 -2.13 15.38
N ILE A 11 1.83 -2.44 16.22
CA ILE A 11 1.60 -2.70 17.65
C ILE A 11 1.03 -1.45 18.32
N ALA A 12 1.63 -0.28 18.12
CA ALA A 12 1.18 0.96 18.75
C ALA A 12 -0.24 1.35 18.33
N GLN A 13 -0.62 1.15 17.06
CA GLN A 13 -1.99 1.30 16.56
C GLN A 13 -2.94 0.33 17.26
N THR A 14 -2.56 -0.95 17.35
CA THR A 14 -3.36 -1.99 18.01
C THR A 14 -3.57 -1.66 19.49
N VAL A 15 -2.51 -1.27 20.19
CA VAL A 15 -2.55 -0.83 21.60
C VAL A 15 -3.47 0.38 21.75
N THR A 16 -3.35 1.37 20.87
CA THR A 16 -4.17 2.59 20.94
C THR A 16 -5.65 2.28 20.72
N THR A 17 -5.99 1.40 19.77
CA THR A 17 -7.38 1.00 19.48
C THR A 17 -7.99 0.15 20.59
N LEU A 18 -7.21 -0.77 21.17
CA LEU A 18 -7.68 -1.67 22.21
C LEU A 18 -7.75 -0.97 23.58
N CYS A 19 -6.75 -0.19 23.96
CA CYS A 19 -6.60 0.32 25.33
C CYS A 19 -7.00 1.80 25.48
N GLY A 20 -7.05 2.56 24.39
CA GLY A 20 -7.38 3.98 24.39
C GLY A 20 -8.88 4.28 24.41
N ALA A 21 -9.22 5.55 24.63
CA ALA A 21 -10.54 6.10 24.40
C ALA A 21 -10.97 5.93 22.93
N GLU A 22 -12.28 5.89 22.69
CA GLU A 22 -12.84 5.67 21.35
C GLU A 22 -12.31 6.70 20.34
N SER A 23 -11.53 6.21 19.37
CA SER A 23 -10.85 7.01 18.35
C SER A 23 -11.49 6.92 16.97
N GLU A 24 -12.68 6.32 16.88
CA GLU A 24 -13.42 6.15 15.63
C GLU A 24 -13.75 7.52 15.01
N PRO A 25 -13.42 7.76 13.72
CA PRO A 25 -13.58 9.07 13.08
C PRO A 25 -15.00 9.65 13.17
N GLU A 26 -16.00 8.77 13.17
CA GLU A 26 -17.42 9.12 13.26
C GLU A 26 -17.81 9.70 14.62
N LYS A 27 -17.13 9.28 15.69
CA LYS A 27 -17.39 9.68 17.09
C LYS A 27 -16.50 10.82 17.57
N LEU A 28 -15.47 11.17 16.79
CA LEU A 28 -14.61 12.31 17.08
C LEU A 28 -15.34 13.65 16.78
N PRO A 29 -15.11 14.69 17.60
CA PRO A 29 -15.60 16.04 17.32
C PRO A 29 -15.13 16.54 15.95
N ALA A 30 -15.99 17.30 15.25
CA ALA A 30 -15.66 17.85 13.94
C ALA A 30 -14.41 18.77 13.97
N SER A 31 -14.12 19.37 15.13
CA SER A 31 -12.97 20.26 15.37
C SER A 31 -11.62 19.55 15.35
N VAL A 32 -11.57 18.24 15.59
CA VAL A 32 -10.32 17.46 15.67
C VAL A 32 -10.18 16.44 14.54
N ARG A 33 -11.27 16.18 13.81
CA ARG A 33 -11.31 15.19 12.72
C ARG A 33 -10.34 15.58 11.61
N GLY A 34 -9.42 14.68 11.27
CA GLY A 34 -8.46 14.84 10.17
C GLY A 34 -7.10 15.44 10.58
N ASP A 35 -6.96 15.91 11.83
CA ASP A 35 -5.67 16.33 12.37
C ASP A 35 -5.21 15.32 13.45
N ALA A 36 -4.13 14.59 13.17
CA ALA A 36 -3.59 13.57 14.05
C ALA A 36 -3.12 14.14 15.40
N LEU A 37 -2.60 15.36 15.42
CA LEU A 37 -2.08 15.99 16.63
C LEU A 37 -3.22 16.50 17.51
N LEU A 38 -4.23 17.14 16.90
CA LEU A 38 -5.43 17.56 17.64
C LEU A 38 -6.25 16.37 18.13
N THR A 39 -6.36 15.31 17.33
CA THR A 39 -7.02 14.06 17.74
C THR A 39 -6.30 13.45 18.93
N HIS A 40 -4.96 13.41 18.92
CA HIS A 40 -4.19 12.91 20.05
C HIS A 40 -4.40 13.76 21.31
N GLN A 41 -4.37 15.09 21.20
CA GLN A 41 -4.60 15.98 22.34
C GLN A 41 -6.00 15.78 22.93
N TYR A 42 -7.03 15.70 22.08
CA TYR A 42 -8.39 15.42 22.52
C TYR A 42 -8.49 14.08 23.26
N LEU A 43 -7.94 13.01 22.69
CA LEU A 43 -7.97 11.69 23.34
C LEU A 43 -7.21 11.69 24.68
N SER A 44 -6.07 12.39 24.76
CA SER A 44 -5.35 12.55 26.02
C SER A 44 -6.16 13.31 27.07
N ASP A 45 -6.86 14.38 26.68
CA ASP A 45 -7.69 15.18 27.59
C ASP A 45 -8.90 14.35 28.08
N VAL A 46 -9.54 13.59 27.20
CA VAL A 46 -10.67 12.70 27.52
C VAL A 46 -10.26 11.59 28.49
N GLU A 47 -9.08 11.02 28.31
CA GLU A 47 -8.57 9.96 29.19
C GLU A 47 -8.20 10.48 30.58
N ALA A 48 -7.58 11.66 30.65
CA ALA A 48 -7.33 12.34 31.93
C ALA A 48 -8.64 12.62 32.68
N TYR A 49 -9.69 13.03 31.95
CA TYR A 49 -11.04 13.15 32.53
C TYR A 49 -11.57 11.81 33.06
N PHE A 50 -11.47 10.72 32.28
CA PHE A 50 -11.96 9.42 32.72
C PHE A 50 -11.19 8.84 33.92
N GLU A 51 -9.87 9.02 33.97
CA GLU A 51 -9.05 8.65 35.13
C GLU A 51 -9.48 9.42 36.38
N GLN A 52 -9.73 10.73 36.24
CA GLN A 52 -10.19 11.57 37.33
C GLN A 52 -11.59 11.14 37.84
N CYS A 53 -12.51 10.77 36.95
CA CYS A 53 -13.81 10.22 37.35
C CYS A 53 -13.67 8.93 38.17
N ILE A 54 -12.77 8.02 37.78
CA ILE A 54 -12.54 6.76 38.50
C ILE A 54 -11.92 7.02 39.87
N LEU A 55 -10.98 7.97 39.98
CA LEU A 55 -10.36 8.35 41.24
C LEU A 55 -11.39 8.96 42.21
N GLU A 56 -12.24 9.85 41.72
CA GLU A 56 -13.31 10.47 42.51
C GLU A 56 -14.33 9.42 43.00
N GLU A 57 -14.76 8.50 42.13
CA GLU A 57 -15.64 7.38 42.52
C GLU A 57 -15.01 6.46 43.60
N ALA A 58 -13.71 6.17 43.48
CA ALA A 58 -12.97 5.38 44.46
C ALA A 58 -12.87 6.11 45.82
N GLN A 59 -12.67 7.43 45.81
CA GLN A 59 -12.64 8.24 47.04
C GLN A 59 -14.01 8.25 47.73
N ILE A 60 -15.09 8.48 46.97
CA ILE A 60 -16.46 8.49 47.48
C ILE A 60 -16.87 7.12 48.06
N SER A 61 -16.47 6.03 47.41
CA SER A 61 -16.77 4.67 47.90
C SER A 61 -15.92 4.26 49.11
N SER A 62 -14.72 4.82 49.27
CA SER A 62 -13.84 4.56 50.41
C SER A 62 -14.16 5.39 51.66
N SER A 63 -14.85 6.53 51.52
CA SER A 63 -15.24 7.38 52.65
C SER A 63 -16.42 6.76 53.41
N SER A 64 -16.12 6.07 54.51
CA SER A 64 -17.10 5.39 55.37
C SER A 64 -17.62 6.24 56.53
N VAL A 65 -17.26 7.53 56.61
CA VAL A 65 -17.63 8.43 57.71
C VAL A 65 -18.74 9.39 57.25
N PRO A 66 -19.97 9.29 57.80
CA PRO A 66 -21.04 10.24 57.50
C PRO A 66 -20.71 11.58 58.13
N GLY A 67 -20.28 12.56 57.32
CA GLY A 67 -20.05 13.94 57.75
C GLY A 67 -18.80 14.60 57.20
N ASP A 68 -17.86 13.84 56.62
CA ASP A 68 -16.59 14.38 56.11
C ASP A 68 -16.70 15.02 54.71
N PHE A 69 -17.90 15.00 54.11
CA PHE A 69 -18.17 15.52 52.76
C PHE A 69 -18.32 17.05 52.70
N LEU A 70 -18.31 17.76 53.82
CA LEU A 70 -18.71 19.18 53.87
C LEU A 70 -17.59 20.21 53.69
N LEU A 71 -16.31 19.83 53.51
CA LEU A 71 -15.19 20.79 53.57
C LEU A 71 -14.03 20.56 52.59
N LEU A 72 -14.28 20.28 51.30
CA LEU A 72 -13.22 20.43 50.28
C LEU A 72 -13.77 21.11 49.00
N PRO A 73 -13.37 22.36 48.71
CA PRO A 73 -13.78 23.09 47.49
C PRO A 73 -13.32 22.48 46.15
N ASP A 74 -12.43 21.47 46.20
CA ASP A 74 -11.67 20.95 45.05
C ASP A 74 -12.19 19.57 44.57
N MET A 75 -13.42 19.19 44.96
CA MET A 75 -13.94 17.82 44.93
C MET A 75 -14.31 17.24 43.55
N PHE A 76 -14.47 18.07 42.51
CA PHE A 76 -14.87 17.58 41.18
C PHE A 76 -13.99 18.18 40.09
N LYS A 77 -12.71 17.82 40.11
CA LYS A 77 -11.79 18.15 39.01
C LYS A 77 -12.28 17.55 37.70
N SER A 78 -13.00 16.43 37.76
CA SER A 78 -13.71 15.86 36.61
C SER A 78 -14.69 16.85 35.97
N LEU A 79 -15.44 17.63 36.75
CA LEU A 79 -16.41 18.61 36.23
C LEU A 79 -15.71 19.76 35.50
N ASP A 80 -14.59 20.24 36.04
CA ASP A 80 -13.80 21.31 35.42
C ASP A 80 -13.09 20.81 34.15
N LEU A 81 -12.54 19.59 34.17
CA LEU A 81 -11.97 18.95 32.99
C LEU A 81 -13.03 18.73 31.89
N ARG A 82 -14.24 18.31 32.25
CA ARG A 82 -15.35 18.16 31.31
C ARG A 82 -15.71 19.50 30.67
N LYS A 83 -15.84 20.57 31.46
CA LYS A 83 -16.11 21.92 30.94
C LYS A 83 -14.98 22.42 30.04
N ALA A 84 -13.73 22.12 30.38
CA ALA A 84 -12.58 22.49 29.56
C ALA A 84 -12.58 21.74 28.21
N ILE A 85 -12.89 20.45 28.19
CA ILE A 85 -13.03 19.65 26.96
C ILE A 85 -14.18 20.18 26.10
N GLU A 86 -15.34 20.45 26.71
CA GLU A 86 -16.50 20.98 26.00
C GLU A 86 -16.24 22.37 25.42
N ALA A 87 -15.58 23.26 26.17
CA ALA A 87 -15.19 24.59 25.69
C ALA A 87 -14.16 24.55 24.56
N ARG A 88 -13.22 23.58 24.60
CA ARG A 88 -12.12 23.48 23.64
C ARG A 88 -12.48 22.73 22.36
N TYR A 89 -13.31 21.69 22.46
CA TYR A 89 -13.60 20.79 21.34
C TYR A 89 -15.07 20.82 20.91
N GLY A 90 -15.96 21.47 21.67
CA GLY A 90 -17.37 21.65 21.34
C GLY A 90 -18.25 20.43 21.61
N SER A 91 -17.70 19.37 22.22
CA SER A 91 -18.43 18.16 22.58
C SER A 91 -17.97 17.65 23.95
N ALA A 92 -18.93 17.22 24.77
CA ALA A 92 -18.63 16.60 26.06
C ALA A 92 -18.29 15.10 25.88
N PRO A 93 -17.40 14.53 26.71
CA PRO A 93 -17.15 13.08 26.73
C PRO A 93 -18.43 12.30 27.03
N SER A 94 -18.62 11.16 26.34
CA SER A 94 -19.82 10.33 26.51
C SER A 94 -19.72 9.41 27.72
N GLU A 95 -20.84 9.17 28.40
CA GLU A 95 -20.93 8.21 29.51
C GLU A 95 -20.69 6.77 29.05
N HIS A 96 -21.09 6.43 27.82
CA HIS A 96 -20.76 5.15 27.18
C HIS A 96 -19.24 4.99 27.04
N GLY A 97 -18.53 6.05 26.63
CA GLY A 97 -17.07 6.05 26.53
C GLY A 97 -16.39 5.83 27.88
N LEU A 98 -16.94 6.40 28.96
CA LEU A 98 -16.45 6.16 30.32
C LEU A 98 -16.64 4.69 30.75
N GLN A 99 -17.78 4.08 30.44
CA GLN A 99 -18.01 2.66 30.76
C GLN A 99 -17.07 1.75 29.96
N ALA A 100 -16.93 1.97 28.65
CA ALA A 100 -15.98 1.25 27.81
C ALA A 100 -14.53 1.44 28.32
N TRP A 101 -14.19 2.65 28.78
CA TRP A 101 -12.92 2.92 29.42
C TRP A 101 -12.72 2.08 30.69
N LYS A 102 -13.72 1.95 31.56
CA LYS A 102 -13.65 1.10 32.77
C LYS A 102 -13.48 -0.38 32.42
N ASP A 103 -14.23 -0.90 31.45
CA ASP A 103 -14.19 -2.32 31.05
C ASP A 103 -12.81 -2.75 30.53
N ARG A 104 -12.07 -1.80 29.92
CA ARG A 104 -10.73 -2.03 29.35
C ARG A 104 -9.58 -1.79 30.32
N HIS A 105 -9.86 -1.42 31.57
CA HIS A 105 -8.85 -1.15 32.59
C HIS A 105 -7.89 -2.32 32.83
N LYS A 106 -8.35 -3.58 32.69
CA LYS A 106 -7.49 -4.77 32.81
C LYS A 106 -6.33 -4.80 31.81
N TRP A 107 -6.52 -4.25 30.61
CA TRP A 107 -5.50 -4.23 29.56
C TRP A 107 -4.54 -3.07 29.71
N ARG A 108 -5.02 -1.91 30.20
CA ARG A 108 -4.18 -0.71 30.42
C ARG A 108 -3.10 -0.88 31.48
N ARG A 109 -3.28 -1.80 32.44
CA ARG A 109 -2.25 -2.09 33.46
C ARG A 109 -1.02 -2.78 32.88
N GLU A 110 -1.20 -3.52 31.79
CA GLU A 110 -0.16 -4.35 31.18
C GLU A 110 0.55 -3.65 30.02
N VAL A 111 0.06 -2.47 29.59
CA VAL A 111 0.47 -1.83 28.34
C VAL A 111 0.68 -0.33 28.51
N ASP A 112 1.80 0.18 27.99
CA ASP A 112 2.10 1.61 27.92
C ASP A 112 1.35 2.29 26.74
N LEU A 113 0.13 2.76 27.03
CA LEU A 113 -0.70 3.49 26.07
C LEU A 113 -0.08 4.84 25.66
N SER A 114 0.51 5.56 26.62
CA SER A 114 1.16 6.85 26.37
C SER A 114 2.34 6.73 25.41
N GLY A 115 3.22 5.75 25.66
CA GLY A 115 4.36 5.46 24.81
C GLY A 115 3.94 5.00 23.42
N ALA A 116 2.91 4.16 23.31
CA ALA A 116 2.35 3.76 22.01
C ALA A 116 1.90 4.98 21.18
N ARG A 117 1.14 5.89 21.78
CA ARG A 117 0.65 7.09 21.08
C ARG A 117 1.75 8.08 20.72
N GLN A 118 2.69 8.32 21.64
CA GLN A 118 3.85 9.17 21.37
C GLN A 118 4.66 8.63 20.20
N TYR A 119 4.84 7.31 20.15
CA TYR A 119 5.54 6.64 19.05
C TYR A 119 4.81 6.84 17.71
N LEU A 120 3.48 6.73 17.69
CA LEU A 120 2.69 7.02 16.49
C LEU A 120 2.83 8.47 16.04
N LEU A 121 2.68 9.43 16.94
CA LEU A 121 2.83 10.86 16.63
C LEU A 121 4.20 11.19 16.05
N GLN A 122 5.26 10.57 16.56
CA GLN A 122 6.62 10.83 16.12
C GLN A 122 6.90 10.21 14.74
N HIS A 123 6.40 9.00 14.48
CA HIS A 123 6.83 8.23 13.33
C HIS A 123 5.84 8.23 12.15
N LEU A 124 4.53 8.32 12.37
CA LEU A 124 3.55 8.32 11.27
C LEU A 124 3.80 9.42 10.23
N PRO A 125 4.00 10.70 10.61
CA PRO A 125 4.21 11.75 9.61
C PRO A 125 5.46 11.54 8.74
N THR A 126 6.51 10.95 9.35
CA THR A 126 7.72 10.60 8.61
C THR A 126 7.45 9.45 7.64
N GLY A 127 6.68 8.45 8.07
CA GLY A 127 6.24 7.33 7.22
C GLY A 127 5.43 7.82 6.02
N ASP A 128 4.42 8.65 6.27
CA ASP A 128 3.54 9.20 5.24
C ASP A 128 4.33 10.03 4.22
N LYS A 129 5.29 10.85 4.69
CA LYS A 129 6.17 11.60 3.81
C LYS A 129 7.03 10.71 2.93
N LEU A 130 7.60 9.63 3.48
CA LEU A 130 8.41 8.68 2.71
C LEU A 130 7.55 7.92 1.68
N LEU A 131 6.35 7.50 2.07
CA LEU A 131 5.39 6.88 1.14
C LEU A 131 4.99 7.85 0.02
N GLN A 132 4.77 9.12 0.34
CA GLN A 132 4.48 10.13 -0.67
C GLN A 132 5.64 10.30 -1.65
N GLN A 133 6.89 10.33 -1.18
CA GLN A 133 8.07 10.38 -2.05
C GLN A 133 8.18 9.17 -2.99
N VAL A 134 7.82 7.97 -2.51
CA VAL A 134 7.74 6.77 -3.35
C VAL A 134 6.69 6.95 -4.44
N ARG A 135 5.49 7.44 -4.09
CA ARG A 135 4.41 7.70 -5.05
C ARG A 135 4.76 8.77 -6.07
N ASP A 136 5.42 9.85 -5.64
CA ASP A 136 5.90 10.91 -6.54
C ASP A 136 6.91 10.34 -7.55
N THR A 137 7.86 9.52 -7.07
CA THR A 137 8.85 8.85 -7.94
C THR A 137 8.19 7.86 -8.90
N GLN A 138 7.19 7.10 -8.44
CA GLN A 138 6.40 6.22 -9.30
C GLN A 138 5.65 7.04 -10.36
N SER A 139 5.08 8.19 -10.00
CA SER A 139 4.41 9.08 -10.96
C SER A 139 5.39 9.59 -12.02
N ASP A 140 6.60 10.02 -11.63
CA ASP A 140 7.64 10.43 -12.59
C ASP A 140 7.95 9.32 -13.59
N PHE A 141 8.10 8.08 -13.13
CA PHE A 141 8.32 6.94 -14.02
C PHE A 141 7.13 6.64 -14.94
N GLN A 142 5.88 6.88 -14.52
CA GLN A 142 4.71 6.77 -15.40
C GLN A 142 4.74 7.83 -16.52
N HIS A 143 5.17 9.06 -16.22
CA HIS A 143 5.36 10.09 -17.22
C HIS A 143 6.47 9.72 -18.21
N TRP A 144 7.60 9.21 -17.71
CA TRP A 144 8.68 8.69 -18.56
C TRP A 144 8.22 7.52 -19.43
N ALA A 145 7.40 6.60 -18.90
CA ALA A 145 6.86 5.48 -19.67
C ALA A 145 6.01 5.97 -20.86
N THR A 146 5.24 7.05 -20.67
CA THR A 146 4.46 7.67 -21.74
C THR A 146 5.36 8.35 -22.77
N HIS A 147 6.42 9.04 -22.33
CA HIS A 147 7.35 9.72 -23.23
C HIS A 147 8.20 8.74 -24.07
N LEU A 148 8.68 7.66 -23.44
CA LEU A 148 9.43 6.60 -24.10
C LEU A 148 8.54 5.84 -25.08
N GLY A 149 7.28 5.61 -24.72
CA GLY A 149 6.35 4.81 -25.50
C GLY A 149 6.85 3.36 -25.59
N THR A 150 6.87 2.80 -26.79
CA THR A 150 7.33 1.43 -27.05
C THR A 150 8.70 1.35 -27.71
N GLU A 151 9.55 2.36 -27.55
CA GLU A 151 10.81 2.49 -28.29
C GLU A 151 12.05 2.35 -27.39
N PRO A 152 12.57 1.13 -27.19
CA PRO A 152 13.80 0.89 -26.43
C PRO A 152 15.01 1.67 -26.94
N LEU A 153 15.04 2.00 -28.24
CA LEU A 153 16.11 2.77 -28.86
C LEU A 153 16.25 4.19 -28.29
N LYS A 154 15.18 4.78 -27.72
CA LYS A 154 15.28 6.05 -26.99
C LYS A 154 16.15 5.94 -25.73
N LEU A 155 16.34 4.72 -25.22
CA LEU A 155 17.26 4.38 -24.13
C LEU A 155 18.61 3.87 -24.64
N PHE A 156 18.85 3.91 -25.96
CA PHE A 156 20.01 3.31 -26.63
C PHE A 156 20.13 1.80 -26.42
N ILE A 157 18.99 1.12 -26.27
CA ILE A 157 18.93 -0.33 -26.06
C ILE A 157 18.50 -1.02 -27.34
N ASP A 158 19.38 -1.90 -27.83
CA ASP A 158 19.08 -2.82 -28.94
C ASP A 158 18.45 -4.10 -28.39
N THR A 159 17.21 -4.38 -28.75
CA THR A 159 16.49 -5.58 -28.32
C THR A 159 16.86 -6.84 -29.12
N THR A 160 17.61 -6.69 -30.22
CA THR A 160 18.10 -7.82 -31.01
C THR A 160 19.35 -8.47 -30.41
N ASN A 161 20.06 -7.74 -29.54
CA ASN A 161 21.18 -8.27 -28.78
C ASN A 161 20.68 -8.83 -27.42
N PRO A 162 20.90 -10.13 -27.12
CA PRO A 162 20.40 -10.74 -25.90
C PRO A 162 20.87 -10.07 -24.60
N LYS A 163 22.09 -9.52 -24.55
CA LYS A 163 22.62 -8.90 -23.33
C LYS A 163 21.93 -7.59 -23.01
N SER A 164 21.75 -6.72 -24.00
CA SER A 164 21.04 -5.44 -23.82
C SER A 164 19.54 -5.64 -23.62
N LEU A 165 18.95 -6.65 -24.28
CA LEU A 165 17.58 -7.07 -24.01
C LEU A 165 17.39 -7.50 -22.56
N LEU A 166 18.24 -8.40 -22.06
CA LEU A 166 18.20 -8.87 -20.67
C LEU A 166 18.38 -7.71 -19.68
N TYR A 167 19.29 -6.79 -19.97
CA TYR A 167 19.52 -5.61 -19.13
C TYR A 167 18.25 -4.78 -18.95
N LEU A 168 17.54 -4.48 -20.04
CA LEU A 168 16.28 -3.73 -19.96
C LEU A 168 15.19 -4.54 -19.25
N GLN A 169 15.10 -5.84 -19.51
CA GLN A 169 14.13 -6.71 -18.82
C GLN A 169 14.36 -6.72 -17.30
N MET A 170 15.60 -6.81 -16.83
CA MET A 170 15.93 -6.77 -15.41
C MET A 170 15.55 -5.42 -14.78
N ILE A 171 15.81 -4.30 -15.45
CA ILE A 171 15.39 -2.98 -14.96
C ILE A 171 13.87 -2.91 -14.83
N MET A 172 13.16 -3.30 -15.89
CA MET A 172 11.70 -3.23 -15.92
C MET A 172 11.06 -4.17 -14.91
N LEU A 173 11.62 -5.36 -14.69
CA LEU A 173 11.18 -6.30 -13.66
C LEU A 173 11.36 -5.71 -12.25
N ASN A 174 12.51 -5.08 -11.98
CA ASN A 174 12.74 -4.39 -10.70
C ASN A 174 11.75 -3.24 -10.49
N LEU A 175 11.43 -2.48 -11.54
CA LEU A 175 10.39 -1.43 -11.48
C LEU A 175 9.01 -2.03 -11.21
N GLN A 176 8.66 -3.17 -11.82
CA GLN A 176 7.40 -3.87 -11.52
C GLN A 176 7.31 -4.31 -10.06
N ILE A 177 8.41 -4.82 -9.47
CA ILE A 177 8.46 -5.17 -8.04
C ILE A 177 8.20 -3.95 -7.15
N ILE A 178 8.73 -2.77 -7.52
CA ILE A 178 8.51 -1.52 -6.78
C ILE A 178 7.04 -1.06 -6.91
N TYR A 179 6.45 -1.18 -8.09
CA TYR A 179 5.06 -0.79 -8.34
C TYR A 179 4.05 -1.73 -7.68
N ALA A 180 4.37 -3.04 -7.57
CA ALA A 180 3.52 -4.04 -6.93
C ALA A 180 3.31 -3.81 -5.43
N GLN A 181 3.99 -2.83 -4.82
CA GLN A 181 3.85 -2.48 -3.41
C GLN A 181 2.74 -1.44 -3.15
N ASP A 182 2.17 -0.84 -4.21
CA ASP A 182 1.09 0.14 -4.11
C ASP A 182 -0.06 -0.27 -5.05
N ASP A 183 -1.30 -0.26 -4.53
CA ASP A 183 -2.47 -0.74 -5.26
C ASP A 183 -2.76 0.10 -6.50
N ALA A 184 -2.57 1.42 -6.44
CA ALA A 184 -2.81 2.31 -7.58
C ALA A 184 -1.73 2.10 -8.66
N ALA A 185 -0.47 1.94 -8.25
CA ALA A 185 0.62 1.61 -9.15
C ALA A 185 0.43 0.22 -9.82
N THR A 186 -0.10 -0.75 -9.08
CA THR A 186 -0.44 -2.08 -9.58
C THR A 186 -1.58 -2.03 -10.60
N ALA A 187 -2.64 -1.27 -10.32
CA ALA A 187 -3.73 -1.05 -11.27
C ALA A 187 -3.22 -0.41 -12.57
N TRP A 188 -2.35 0.59 -12.47
CA TRP A 188 -1.73 1.20 -13.64
C TRP A 188 -0.89 0.20 -14.45
N LEU A 189 -0.13 -0.70 -13.81
CA LEU A 189 0.61 -1.74 -14.52
C LEU A 189 -0.32 -2.70 -15.29
N ALA A 190 -1.46 -3.08 -14.70
CA ALA A 190 -2.44 -3.93 -15.35
C ALA A 190 -3.04 -3.27 -16.60
N GLU A 191 -3.30 -1.96 -16.53
CA GLU A 191 -3.71 -1.17 -17.70
C GLU A 191 -2.62 -1.14 -18.77
N GLN A 192 -1.35 -0.94 -18.39
CA GLN A 192 -0.24 -0.98 -19.33
C GLN A 192 -0.08 -2.35 -19.99
N GLU A 193 -0.26 -3.44 -19.26
CA GLU A 193 -0.19 -4.80 -19.81
C GLU A 193 -1.27 -5.07 -20.86
N THR A 194 -2.47 -4.50 -20.67
CA THR A 194 -3.54 -4.56 -21.67
C THR A 194 -3.20 -3.69 -22.87
N ASN A 195 -2.68 -2.49 -22.62
CA ASN A 195 -2.30 -1.54 -23.65
C ASN A 195 -0.97 -1.93 -24.33
N THR A 196 -0.71 -1.35 -25.49
CA THR A 196 0.55 -1.52 -26.24
C THR A 196 1.28 -0.20 -26.41
N SER A 197 1.03 0.77 -25.53
CA SER A 197 1.54 2.14 -25.65
C SER A 197 2.84 2.39 -24.89
N SER A 198 3.31 1.45 -24.05
CA SER A 198 4.52 1.62 -23.24
C SER A 198 5.44 0.38 -23.27
N LEU A 199 6.68 0.57 -22.80
CA LEU A 199 7.63 -0.52 -22.56
C LEU A 199 7.09 -1.54 -21.56
N PHE A 200 6.28 -1.12 -20.57
CA PHE A 200 5.64 -2.04 -19.62
C PHE A 200 4.66 -2.98 -20.33
N GLY A 201 3.84 -2.44 -21.24
CA GLY A 201 2.89 -3.22 -22.01
C GLY A 201 3.51 -4.20 -22.99
N THR A 202 4.76 -4.00 -23.36
CA THR A 202 5.49 -4.83 -24.34
C THR A 202 6.64 -5.63 -23.74
N LEU A 203 6.87 -5.55 -22.43
CA LEU A 203 7.98 -6.17 -21.70
C LEU A 203 8.14 -7.66 -22.02
N ARG A 204 7.04 -8.43 -21.91
CA ARG A 204 7.03 -9.88 -22.15
C ARG A 204 7.39 -10.25 -23.59
N TYR A 205 7.18 -9.33 -24.53
CA TYR A 205 7.39 -9.51 -25.96
C TYR A 205 8.69 -8.84 -26.43
N GLY A 206 9.68 -8.74 -25.53
CA GLY A 206 10.98 -8.13 -25.82
C GLY A 206 10.86 -6.68 -26.28
N PHE A 207 9.86 -5.97 -25.75
CA PHE A 207 9.54 -4.58 -26.08
C PHE A 207 9.12 -4.36 -27.55
N SER A 208 8.60 -5.40 -28.20
CA SER A 208 8.13 -5.33 -29.59
C SER A 208 6.59 -5.37 -29.67
N PRO A 209 5.93 -4.24 -30.01
CA PRO A 209 4.49 -4.21 -30.23
C PRO A 209 4.04 -5.10 -31.38
N ALA A 210 4.86 -5.19 -32.44
CA ALA A 210 4.58 -6.04 -33.59
C ALA A 210 4.59 -7.53 -33.19
N LEU A 211 5.52 -7.94 -32.32
CA LEU A 211 5.58 -9.30 -31.81
C LEU A 211 4.38 -9.61 -30.91
N LYS A 212 4.02 -8.70 -29.99
CA LYS A 212 2.81 -8.82 -29.16
C LYS A 212 1.56 -8.99 -30.01
N HIS A 213 1.39 -8.13 -31.03
CA HIS A 213 0.23 -8.18 -31.91
C HIS A 213 0.15 -9.48 -32.72
N ALA A 214 1.25 -9.93 -33.31
CA ALA A 214 1.28 -11.16 -34.09
C ALA A 214 0.96 -12.39 -33.24
N LEU A 215 1.53 -12.47 -32.02
CA LEU A 215 1.23 -13.57 -31.10
C LEU A 215 -0.23 -13.56 -30.62
N HIS A 216 -0.79 -12.37 -30.36
CA HIS A 216 -2.22 -12.25 -30.04
C HIS A 216 -3.10 -12.70 -31.21
N GLN A 217 -2.79 -12.30 -32.45
CA GLN A 217 -3.55 -12.71 -33.62
C GLN A 217 -3.51 -14.23 -33.83
N GLU A 218 -2.35 -14.86 -33.64
CA GLU A 218 -2.22 -16.32 -33.75
C GLU A 218 -2.95 -17.05 -32.62
N ALA A 219 -2.89 -16.54 -31.39
CA ALA A 219 -3.66 -17.07 -30.27
C ALA A 219 -5.16 -16.93 -30.51
N ASP A 220 -5.63 -15.77 -30.95
CA ASP A 220 -7.04 -15.53 -31.28
C ASP A 220 -7.50 -16.39 -32.48
N ALA A 221 -6.63 -16.65 -33.47
CA ALA A 221 -6.92 -17.56 -34.58
C ALA A 221 -7.05 -19.02 -34.11
N LEU A 222 -6.25 -19.45 -33.14
CA LEU A 222 -6.34 -20.77 -32.51
C LEU A 222 -7.59 -20.89 -31.61
N LEU A 223 -7.91 -19.83 -30.86
CA LEU A 223 -9.05 -19.76 -29.93
C LEU A 223 -10.39 -19.48 -30.62
N ASN A 224 -10.42 -18.91 -31.82
CA ASN A 224 -11.64 -18.83 -32.63
C ASN A 224 -12.15 -20.24 -33.07
N GLY A 225 -11.41 -21.32 -32.78
CA GLY A 225 -11.89 -22.70 -32.84
C GLY A 225 -12.42 -23.26 -31.50
N LEU A 226 -12.20 -22.57 -30.38
CA LEU A 226 -12.56 -22.99 -29.02
C LEU A 226 -12.96 -21.74 -28.21
N GLY A 227 -14.25 -21.43 -28.22
CA GLY A 227 -14.79 -20.23 -27.59
C GLY A 227 -14.59 -20.21 -26.07
N ASP A 228 -13.52 -19.58 -25.60
CA ASP A 228 -13.46 -18.97 -24.27
C ASP A 228 -12.33 -17.92 -24.18
N VAL A 229 -12.66 -16.72 -23.69
CA VAL A 229 -11.81 -15.50 -23.75
C VAL A 229 -10.98 -15.33 -22.45
N THR A 230 -11.00 -16.30 -21.55
CA THR A 230 -10.39 -16.16 -20.22
C THR A 230 -9.20 -17.10 -20.03
N ASN A 231 -7.97 -16.58 -20.23
CA ASN A 231 -6.90 -16.63 -19.22
C ASN A 231 -5.56 -16.10 -19.76
N LEU A 232 -5.14 -14.96 -19.23
CA LEU A 232 -3.80 -14.38 -19.40
C LEU A 232 -2.67 -15.38 -19.03
N ALA A 233 -2.90 -16.24 -18.05
CA ALA A 233 -1.97 -17.31 -17.65
C ALA A 233 -1.73 -18.35 -18.75
N THR A 234 -2.76 -18.69 -19.54
CA THR A 234 -2.64 -19.58 -20.71
C THR A 234 -1.75 -18.92 -21.77
N ARG A 235 -1.93 -17.62 -22.01
CA ARG A 235 -1.14 -16.83 -22.98
C ARG A 235 0.34 -16.72 -22.61
N ILE A 236 0.66 -16.67 -21.30
CA ILE A 236 2.04 -16.69 -20.78
C ILE A 236 2.69 -18.07 -20.99
N GLY A 237 1.95 -19.15 -20.69
CA GLY A 237 2.41 -20.52 -20.97
C GLY A 237 2.63 -20.78 -22.46
N GLU A 238 1.77 -20.23 -23.32
CA GLU A 238 1.88 -20.30 -24.78
C GLU A 238 3.10 -19.55 -25.31
N LEU A 239 3.44 -18.37 -24.76
CA LEU A 239 4.66 -17.64 -25.15
C LEU A 239 5.92 -18.42 -24.78
N ASN A 240 5.99 -18.98 -23.57
CA ASN A 240 7.12 -19.79 -23.16
C ASN A 240 7.20 -21.10 -23.99
N GLY A 241 6.05 -21.68 -24.33
CA GLY A 241 5.95 -22.79 -25.29
C GLY A 241 6.47 -22.42 -26.68
N ALA A 242 6.10 -21.25 -27.19
CA ALA A 242 6.54 -20.71 -28.48
C ALA A 242 8.06 -20.45 -28.54
N LEU A 243 8.62 -19.85 -27.49
CA LEU A 243 10.06 -19.55 -27.38
C LEU A 243 10.92 -20.83 -27.35
N ASN A 244 10.36 -21.92 -26.82
CA ASN A 244 11.05 -23.20 -26.69
C ASN A 244 10.80 -24.17 -27.86
N HIS A 245 9.85 -23.89 -28.76
CA HIS A 245 9.52 -24.77 -29.88
C HIS A 245 10.30 -24.43 -31.16
N GLN A 246 11.12 -25.36 -31.67
CA GLN A 246 12.00 -25.10 -32.83
C GLN A 246 11.25 -24.75 -34.12
N GLY A 247 10.01 -25.22 -34.31
CA GLY A 247 9.22 -24.94 -35.52
C GLY A 247 8.48 -23.59 -35.57
N PHE A 248 8.61 -22.74 -34.54
CA PHE A 248 7.87 -21.48 -34.45
C PHE A 248 8.45 -20.37 -35.34
N VAL A 249 9.79 -20.35 -35.47
CA VAL A 249 10.51 -19.42 -36.36
C VAL A 249 10.16 -19.66 -37.83
N ASP A 250 9.75 -20.88 -38.18
CA ASP A 250 9.41 -21.27 -39.55
C ASP A 250 7.98 -20.93 -39.97
N LYS A 251 7.15 -20.43 -39.06
CA LYS A 251 5.74 -20.12 -39.33
C LYS A 251 5.60 -18.97 -40.35
N PRO A 252 4.60 -19.02 -41.24
CA PRO A 252 4.40 -17.98 -42.27
C PRO A 252 4.24 -16.57 -41.69
N TRP A 253 3.49 -16.42 -40.60
CA TRP A 253 3.30 -15.13 -39.94
C TRP A 253 4.60 -14.59 -39.32
N MET A 254 5.46 -15.47 -38.79
CA MET A 254 6.75 -15.09 -38.20
C MET A 254 7.71 -14.60 -39.29
N LYS A 255 7.72 -15.25 -40.45
CA LYS A 255 8.49 -14.83 -41.64
C LYS A 255 7.95 -13.53 -42.26
N ALA A 256 6.68 -13.21 -42.07
CA ALA A 256 6.07 -11.97 -42.53
C ALA A 256 6.44 -10.74 -41.68
N LEU A 257 6.95 -10.95 -40.46
CA LEU A 257 7.41 -9.87 -39.58
C LEU A 257 8.73 -9.25 -40.08
N LYS A 258 8.98 -7.99 -39.74
CA LYS A 258 10.24 -7.30 -40.09
C LYS A 258 11.44 -7.97 -39.40
N GLN A 259 12.60 -7.94 -40.05
CA GLN A 259 13.83 -8.58 -39.54
C GLN A 259 14.16 -8.23 -38.08
N PRO A 260 14.11 -6.97 -37.61
CA PRO A 260 14.41 -6.65 -36.21
C PRO A 260 13.45 -7.29 -35.20
N VAL A 261 12.21 -7.55 -35.61
CA VAL A 261 11.21 -8.23 -34.78
C VAL A 261 11.53 -9.72 -34.67
N GLN A 262 11.96 -10.33 -35.78
CA GLN A 262 12.42 -11.72 -35.79
C GLN A 262 13.68 -11.90 -34.94
N ASP A 263 14.64 -10.98 -35.05
CA ASP A 263 15.88 -11.02 -34.29
C ASP A 263 15.62 -10.81 -32.78
N THR A 264 14.68 -9.93 -32.43
CA THR A 264 14.22 -9.77 -31.03
C THR A 264 13.57 -11.06 -30.50
N PHE A 265 12.73 -11.73 -31.29
CA PHE A 265 12.14 -13.02 -30.90
C PHE A 265 13.21 -14.10 -30.70
N LYS A 266 14.23 -14.13 -31.57
CA LYS A 266 15.38 -15.02 -31.42
C LYS A 266 16.15 -14.73 -30.14
N ALA A 267 16.42 -13.46 -29.85
CA ALA A 267 17.11 -13.04 -28.62
C ALA A 267 16.33 -13.45 -27.36
N LEU A 268 15.00 -13.29 -27.36
CA LEU A 268 14.14 -13.82 -26.28
C LEU A 268 14.26 -15.34 -26.13
N GLY A 269 14.27 -16.07 -27.24
CA GLY A 269 14.43 -17.54 -27.23
C GLY A 269 15.79 -17.98 -26.70
N GLU A 270 16.86 -17.21 -26.97
CA GLU A 270 18.18 -17.45 -26.38
C GLU A 270 18.20 -17.19 -24.87
N LEU A 271 17.53 -16.12 -24.42
CA LEU A 271 17.40 -15.80 -23.00
C LEU A 271 16.60 -16.85 -22.24
N ALA A 272 15.48 -17.32 -22.80
CA ALA A 272 14.62 -18.36 -22.22
C ALA A 272 15.36 -19.69 -21.99
N ARG A 273 16.34 -20.03 -22.85
CA ARG A 273 17.15 -21.25 -22.75
C ARG A 273 18.39 -21.11 -21.88
N GLY A 274 18.76 -19.89 -21.48
CA GLY A 274 20.02 -19.56 -20.84
C GLY A 274 19.87 -18.62 -19.64
N ALA A 275 20.65 -17.54 -19.64
CA ALA A 275 20.79 -16.62 -18.49
C ALA A 275 19.50 -15.86 -18.12
N GLY A 276 18.51 -15.80 -19.01
CA GLY A 276 17.23 -15.13 -18.77
C GLY A 276 16.11 -16.04 -18.26
N LYS A 277 16.38 -17.35 -18.07
CA LYS A 277 15.35 -18.32 -17.65
C LYS A 277 14.64 -17.91 -16.35
N ALA A 278 15.38 -17.45 -15.35
CA ALA A 278 14.83 -17.01 -14.07
C ALA A 278 14.10 -15.64 -14.12
N THR A 279 14.25 -14.88 -15.21
CA THR A 279 13.60 -13.58 -15.40
C THR A 279 12.33 -13.67 -16.25
N LEU A 280 12.17 -14.78 -16.99
CA LEU A 280 11.02 -15.06 -17.86
C LEU A 280 10.01 -16.04 -17.24
N GLU A 281 10.38 -16.75 -16.18
CA GLU A 281 9.49 -17.51 -15.27
C GLU A 281 8.75 -16.57 -14.32
#